data_AF-A0A0F9P3Z0-F1
#
_entry.id   AF-A0A0F9P3Z0-F1
#
_cell.length_a   1.000
_cell.length_b   1.000
_cell.length_c   1.000
_cell.angle_alpha   90.00
_cell.angle_beta   90.00
_cell.angle_gamma   90.00
#
_symmetry.space_group_name_H-M   'P 1'
#
loop_
_entity.id
_entity.type
_entity.pdbx_description
1 polymer ?
#
loop_
_entity_poly.entity_id
_entity_poly.type
_entity_poly.pdbx_seq_one_letter_code
_entity_poly.pdbx_strand_id
1 'polypeptide(L)'
;MKTNILVQYRGSGYDGCYWEWNYFYIDKQGTFHDIHSSGSAGIDNLKGALALIERDETHTYIYDLSNKQDIKAFSKETHPVHISGVLQWFNDNEDIEFFAVCSACGCRIDSCDDMIIEDKDLFCYDCYMAGECPCCESYIGQEGIVRVNPDEHYDHIWICIDCKEYHDGEREPDMFSGELREQRL
;
A
#
# COMPACT_ATOMS: atom_id res chain seq x y z
N MET A 1 0.07 -31.26 12.44
CA MET A 1 -0.63 -30.19 11.71
C MET A 1 0.17 -28.91 11.90
N LYS A 2 0.46 -28.17 10.82
CA LYS A 2 1.04 -26.83 10.97
C LYS A 2 -0.03 -25.91 11.58
N THR A 3 0.35 -25.09 12.55
CA THR A 3 -0.53 -24.19 13.31
C THR A 3 0.15 -22.83 13.41
N ASN A 4 -0.62 -21.80 13.75
CA ASN A 4 -0.18 -20.41 13.70
C ASN A 4 0.34 -19.98 12.32
N ILE A 5 -0.35 -20.41 11.26
CA ILE A 5 0.06 -20.16 9.88
C ILE A 5 -0.96 -19.34 9.12
N LEU A 6 -0.49 -18.33 8.38
CA LEU A 6 -1.24 -17.67 7.33
C LEU A 6 -0.97 -18.39 6.01
N VAL A 7 -2.02 -18.69 5.25
CA VAL A 7 -1.88 -19.33 3.95
C VAL A 7 -2.49 -18.43 2.88
N GLN A 8 -1.69 -18.17 1.85
CA GLN A 8 -2.07 -17.47 0.63
C GLN A 8 -2.13 -18.50 -0.51
N TYR A 9 -3.22 -18.50 -1.27
CA TYR A 9 -3.42 -19.45 -2.36
C TYR A 9 -4.29 -18.87 -3.48
N ARG A 10 -4.21 -19.46 -4.68
CA ARG A 10 -5.00 -19.00 -5.83
C ARG A 10 -6.43 -19.56 -5.78
N GLY A 11 -7.43 -18.68 -5.72
CA GLY A 11 -8.85 -18.99 -5.60
C GLY A 11 -9.58 -19.31 -6.91
N SER A 12 -8.91 -19.17 -8.06
CA SER A 12 -9.41 -19.17 -9.45
C SER A 12 -10.00 -17.83 -9.92
N GLY A 13 -9.31 -17.14 -10.84
CA GLY A 13 -9.75 -15.93 -11.54
C GLY A 13 -9.02 -15.75 -12.87
N TYR A 14 -8.97 -14.52 -13.42
CA TYR A 14 -8.23 -14.22 -14.65
C TYR A 14 -6.75 -13.98 -14.35
N ASP A 15 -5.87 -14.64 -15.12
CA ASP A 15 -4.42 -14.54 -14.95
C ASP A 15 -3.94 -13.09 -14.91
N GLY A 16 -3.26 -12.73 -13.81
CA GLY A 16 -2.73 -11.38 -13.57
C GLY A 16 -3.70 -10.44 -12.85
N CYS A 17 -4.85 -10.93 -12.38
CA CYS A 17 -5.78 -10.15 -11.58
C CYS A 17 -5.49 -10.33 -10.09
N TYR A 18 -5.37 -9.24 -9.31
CA TYR A 18 -5.12 -9.37 -7.87
C TYR A 18 -6.29 -10.05 -7.13
N TRP A 19 -7.51 -10.00 -7.66
CA TRP A 19 -8.68 -10.74 -7.13
C TRP A 19 -8.53 -12.27 -7.16
N GLU A 20 -7.43 -12.81 -7.68
CA GLU A 20 -7.16 -14.25 -7.74
C GLU A 20 -6.67 -14.86 -6.43
N TRP A 21 -6.31 -14.05 -5.43
CA TRP A 21 -5.70 -14.54 -4.19
C TRP A 21 -6.72 -14.65 -3.05
N ASN A 22 -6.70 -15.81 -2.41
CA ASN A 22 -7.46 -16.13 -1.21
C ASN A 22 -6.52 -16.34 -0.02
N TYR A 23 -7.07 -16.18 1.19
CA TYR A 23 -6.32 -16.19 2.43
C TYR A 23 -7.11 -16.93 3.52
N PHE A 24 -6.44 -17.79 4.26
CA PHE A 24 -6.97 -18.34 5.51
C PHE A 24 -5.89 -18.39 6.58
N TYR A 25 -6.30 -18.43 7.83
CA TYR A 25 -5.43 -18.58 8.98
C TYR A 25 -5.77 -19.86 9.75
N ILE A 26 -4.75 -20.60 10.18
CA ILE A 26 -4.91 -21.69 11.15
C ILE A 26 -4.22 -21.26 12.43
N ASP A 27 -4.99 -21.12 13.51
CA ASP A 27 -4.48 -20.60 14.77
C ASP A 27 -3.56 -21.57 15.52
N LYS A 28 -3.02 -21.14 16.66
CA LYS A 28 -2.14 -21.95 17.52
C LYS A 28 -2.85 -23.20 18.07
N GLN A 29 -4.18 -23.15 18.21
CA GLN A 29 -5.03 -24.24 18.68
C GLN A 29 -5.42 -25.18 17.52
N GLY A 30 -5.22 -24.76 16.28
CA GLY A 30 -5.59 -25.47 15.08
C GLY A 30 -6.97 -25.14 14.53
N THR A 31 -7.61 -24.06 15.00
CA THR A 31 -8.87 -23.56 14.46
C THR A 31 -8.64 -22.92 13.10
N PHE A 32 -9.52 -23.22 12.16
CA PHE A 32 -9.52 -22.58 10.85
C PHE A 32 -10.31 -21.28 10.89
N HIS A 33 -9.74 -20.26 10.28
CA HIS A 33 -10.32 -18.94 10.10
C HIS A 33 -10.27 -18.56 8.63
N ASP A 34 -11.43 -18.33 8.03
CA ASP A 34 -11.51 -17.79 6.67
C ASP A 34 -11.29 -16.26 6.73
N ILE A 35 -10.22 -15.80 6.10
CA ILE A 35 -9.93 -14.35 5.99
C ILE A 35 -10.57 -13.81 4.72
N HIS A 36 -10.32 -14.50 3.60
CA HIS A 36 -10.93 -14.17 2.32
C HIS A 36 -10.94 -15.42 1.43
N SER A 37 -12.13 -15.89 1.09
CA SER A 37 -12.32 -16.95 0.12
C SER A 37 -13.25 -16.49 -1.01
N SER A 38 -12.82 -16.71 -2.24
CA SER A 38 -13.56 -16.36 -3.44
C SER A 38 -13.32 -17.39 -4.56
N GLY A 39 -14.16 -17.34 -5.60
CA GLY A 39 -14.03 -18.18 -6.78
C GLY A 39 -14.37 -19.66 -6.54
N SER A 40 -14.14 -20.49 -7.55
CA SER A 40 -14.48 -21.92 -7.51
C SER A 40 -13.55 -22.76 -6.65
N ALA A 41 -12.36 -22.25 -6.33
CA ALA A 41 -11.38 -22.88 -5.47
C ALA A 41 -11.33 -22.26 -4.06
N GLY A 42 -12.31 -21.42 -3.68
CA GLY A 42 -12.44 -20.90 -2.32
C GLY A 42 -12.49 -22.02 -1.28
N ILE A 43 -11.72 -21.86 -0.20
CA ILE A 43 -11.67 -22.76 0.94
C ILE A 43 -12.26 -22.03 2.14
N ASP A 44 -13.37 -22.55 2.66
CA ASP A 44 -14.13 -22.00 3.78
C ASP A 44 -14.14 -22.93 5.02
N ASN A 45 -13.31 -23.98 5.01
CA ASN A 45 -13.27 -24.97 6.08
C ASN A 45 -11.90 -25.64 6.26
N LEU A 46 -11.66 -26.14 7.49
CA LEU A 46 -10.41 -26.79 7.88
C LEU A 46 -10.05 -28.00 7.00
N LYS A 47 -11.04 -28.81 6.60
CA LYS A 47 -10.78 -30.01 5.79
C LYS A 47 -10.20 -29.63 4.42
N GLY A 48 -10.74 -28.59 3.78
CA GLY A 48 -10.20 -28.05 2.54
C GLY A 48 -8.81 -27.47 2.73
N ALA A 49 -8.60 -26.71 3.81
CA ALA A 49 -7.30 -26.11 4.13
C ALA A 49 -6.19 -27.16 4.28
N LEU A 50 -6.45 -28.24 5.03
CA LEU A 50 -5.50 -29.33 5.20
C LEU A 50 -5.21 -30.04 3.88
N ALA A 51 -6.24 -30.29 3.06
CA ALA A 51 -6.07 -30.91 1.75
C ALA A 51 -5.21 -30.04 0.81
N LEU A 52 -5.34 -28.71 0.86
CA LEU A 52 -4.51 -27.79 0.08
C LEU A 52 -3.05 -27.86 0.54
N ILE A 53 -2.81 -27.75 1.85
CA ILE A 53 -1.46 -27.75 2.44
C ILE A 53 -0.72 -29.06 2.13
N GLU A 54 -1.41 -30.20 2.11
CA GLU A 54 -0.82 -31.51 1.80
C GLU A 54 -0.45 -31.70 0.33
N ARG A 55 -1.13 -31.02 -0.60
CA ARG A 55 -0.88 -31.17 -2.03
C ARG A 55 0.38 -30.47 -2.52
N ASP A 56 0.86 -29.46 -1.78
CA ASP A 56 2.06 -28.68 -2.12
C ASP A 56 2.01 -28.15 -3.56
N GLU A 57 0.90 -27.51 -3.92
CA GLU A 57 0.65 -27.01 -5.27
C GLU A 57 1.48 -25.75 -5.57
N THR A 58 1.84 -25.55 -6.84
CA THR A 58 2.41 -24.28 -7.29
C THR A 58 1.38 -23.16 -7.00
N HIS A 59 1.84 -22.06 -6.39
CA HIS A 59 1.01 -20.93 -5.93
C HIS A 59 0.24 -21.13 -4.61
N THR A 60 0.72 -22.00 -3.73
CA THR A 60 0.36 -22.01 -2.30
C THR A 60 1.55 -21.54 -1.48
N TYR A 61 1.38 -20.48 -0.68
CA TYR A 61 2.40 -19.91 0.19
C TYR A 61 1.94 -20.01 1.64
N ILE A 62 2.82 -20.50 2.51
CA ILE A 62 2.52 -20.74 3.93
C ILE A 62 3.52 -19.96 4.76
N TYR A 63 3.02 -19.06 5.59
CA TYR A 63 3.80 -18.17 6.43
C TYR A 63 3.61 -18.55 7.91
N ASP A 64 4.69 -18.83 8.64
CA ASP A 64 4.64 -19.04 10.09
C ASP A 64 4.57 -17.69 10.82
N LEU A 65 3.44 -17.38 11.44
CA LEU A 65 3.24 -16.11 12.14
C LEU A 65 4.02 -16.03 13.47
N SER A 66 4.66 -17.12 13.89
CA SER A 66 5.65 -17.09 14.97
C SER A 66 7.00 -16.54 14.49
N ASN A 67 7.25 -16.57 13.18
CA ASN A 67 8.46 -16.07 12.55
C ASN A 67 8.23 -14.68 11.95
N LYS A 68 8.82 -13.66 12.59
CA LYS A 68 8.73 -12.26 12.09
C LYS A 68 9.30 -12.06 10.70
N GLN A 69 10.17 -12.94 10.20
CA GLN A 69 10.66 -12.87 8.82
C GLN A 69 9.62 -13.32 7.81
N ASP A 70 8.77 -14.31 8.15
CA ASP A 70 7.69 -14.75 7.28
C ASP A 70 6.61 -13.68 7.16
N ILE A 71 6.28 -12.99 8.28
CA ILE A 71 5.38 -11.82 8.26
C ILE A 71 5.94 -10.73 7.34
N LYS A 72 7.24 -10.42 7.46
CA LYS A 72 7.91 -9.45 6.58
C LYS A 72 7.94 -9.88 5.12
N ALA A 73 8.12 -11.18 4.83
CA ALA A 73 8.09 -11.71 3.48
C ALA A 73 6.69 -11.53 2.88
N PHE A 74 5.64 -11.91 3.62
CA PHE A 74 4.27 -11.67 3.22
C PHE A 74 4.01 -10.18 2.89
N SER A 75 4.43 -9.26 3.77
CA SER A 75 4.24 -7.82 3.55
C SER A 75 5.01 -7.26 2.34
N LYS A 76 6.05 -7.93 1.84
CA LYS A 76 6.86 -7.44 0.72
C LYS A 76 6.52 -8.09 -0.61
N GLU A 77 6.05 -9.33 -0.56
CA GLU A 77 5.80 -10.15 -1.76
C GLU A 77 4.33 -10.14 -2.17
N THR A 78 3.45 -9.70 -1.28
CA THR A 78 2.00 -9.62 -1.51
C THR A 78 1.59 -8.21 -1.96
N HIS A 79 0.57 -8.13 -2.81
CA HIS A 79 0.01 -6.84 -3.22
C HIS A 79 -0.55 -6.05 -2.00
N PRO A 80 -0.30 -4.73 -1.87
CA PRO A 80 -0.71 -3.92 -0.71
C PRO A 80 -2.17 -4.04 -0.30
N VAL A 81 -3.08 -4.09 -1.28
CA VAL A 81 -4.53 -4.24 -1.04
C VAL A 81 -4.85 -5.52 -0.25
N HIS A 82 -4.13 -6.62 -0.49
CA HIS A 82 -4.35 -7.85 0.29
C HIS A 82 -3.70 -7.79 1.66
N ILE A 83 -2.53 -7.14 1.76
CA ILE A 83 -1.90 -6.89 3.06
C ILE A 83 -2.85 -6.10 3.95
N SER A 84 -3.51 -5.07 3.40
CA SER A 84 -4.56 -4.30 4.06
C SER A 84 -5.69 -5.18 4.59
N GLY A 85 -6.29 -6.00 3.72
CA GLY A 85 -7.41 -6.86 4.10
C GLY A 85 -7.05 -7.89 5.17
N VAL A 86 -5.85 -8.49 5.08
CA VAL A 86 -5.37 -9.44 6.09
C VAL A 86 -5.08 -8.72 7.41
N LEU A 87 -4.43 -7.55 7.38
CA LEU A 87 -4.13 -6.76 8.57
C LEU A 87 -5.42 -6.32 9.28
N GLN A 88 -6.39 -5.79 8.53
CA GLN A 88 -7.71 -5.44 9.06
C GLN A 88 -8.37 -6.64 9.74
N TRP A 89 -8.36 -7.81 9.09
CA TRP A 89 -8.95 -9.01 9.66
C TRP A 89 -8.32 -9.37 11.01
N PHE A 90 -6.99 -9.29 11.14
CA PHE A 90 -6.31 -9.51 12.42
C PHE A 90 -6.64 -8.43 13.44
N ASN A 91 -6.68 -7.15 13.05
CA ASN A 91 -7.07 -6.05 13.94
C ASN A 91 -8.50 -6.25 14.51
N ASP A 92 -9.40 -6.86 13.74
CA ASP A 92 -10.81 -7.04 14.12
C ASP A 92 -11.08 -8.32 14.94
N ASN A 93 -10.34 -9.41 14.71
CA ASN A 93 -10.74 -10.74 15.17
C ASN A 93 -9.82 -11.34 16.23
N GLU A 94 -8.55 -10.95 16.30
CA GLU A 94 -7.55 -11.75 17.00
C GLU A 94 -6.53 -10.89 17.76
N ASP A 95 -6.17 -11.31 18.98
CA ASP A 95 -5.04 -10.73 19.73
C ASP A 95 -3.73 -11.42 19.30
N ILE A 96 -3.45 -11.36 17.99
CA ILE A 96 -2.29 -11.97 17.34
C ILE A 96 -1.39 -10.88 16.79
N GLU A 97 -0.09 -11.03 17.01
CA GLU A 97 0.92 -10.13 16.47
C GLU A 97 1.04 -10.31 14.94
N PHE A 98 0.29 -9.51 14.19
CA PHE A 98 0.42 -9.34 12.74
C PHE A 98 0.70 -7.87 12.41
N PHE A 99 1.46 -7.61 11.35
CA PHE A 99 1.82 -6.25 10.95
C PHE A 99 2.16 -6.15 9.46
N ALA A 100 1.98 -4.96 8.90
CA ALA A 100 2.50 -4.59 7.59
C ALA A 100 3.89 -3.93 7.71
N VAL A 101 4.59 -3.82 6.57
CA VAL A 101 5.90 -3.18 6.50
C VAL A 101 5.84 -2.08 5.45
N CYS A 102 6.17 -0.86 5.85
CA CYS A 102 6.24 0.27 4.92
C CYS A 102 7.34 0.04 3.87
N SER A 103 7.01 0.25 2.59
CA SER A 103 7.92 0.16 1.45
C SER A 103 9.11 1.11 1.57
N ALA A 104 8.91 2.33 2.08
CA ALA A 104 9.97 3.35 2.19
C ALA A 104 10.91 3.16 3.40
N CYS A 105 10.41 3.24 4.64
CA CYS A 105 11.23 3.16 5.85
C CYS A 105 11.57 1.72 6.28
N GLY A 106 10.83 0.70 5.79
CA GLY A 106 10.88 -0.66 6.33
C GLY A 106 10.35 -0.79 7.77
N CYS A 107 9.71 0.25 8.29
CA CYS A 107 9.13 0.29 9.61
C CYS A 107 7.82 -0.50 9.67
N ARG A 108 7.49 -0.96 10.87
CA ARG A 108 6.32 -1.78 11.16
C ARG A 108 5.06 -0.91 11.23
N ILE A 109 3.95 -1.40 10.67
CA ILE A 109 2.63 -0.77 10.73
C ILE A 109 1.66 -1.79 11.34
N ASP A 110 1.12 -1.46 12.51
CA ASP A 110 0.29 -2.36 13.33
C ASP A 110 -1.21 -2.22 13.09
N SER A 111 -1.62 -1.07 12.56
CA SER A 111 -3.01 -0.75 12.27
C SER A 111 -3.19 -0.51 10.78
N CYS A 112 -4.26 -1.06 10.21
CA CYS A 112 -4.70 -0.71 8.87
C CYS A 112 -5.00 0.80 8.71
N ASP A 113 -5.38 1.49 9.79
CA ASP A 113 -5.68 2.93 9.77
C ASP A 113 -4.42 3.80 9.61
N ASP A 114 -3.24 3.27 9.97
CA ASP A 114 -1.95 3.97 9.89
C ASP A 114 -1.22 3.71 8.56
N MET A 115 -1.90 3.02 7.64
CA MET A 115 -1.36 2.54 6.38
C MET A 115 -2.00 3.27 5.20
N ILE A 116 -1.15 3.72 4.28
CA ILE A 116 -1.59 4.40 3.06
C ILE A 116 -1.07 3.61 1.86
N ILE A 117 -1.96 3.30 0.92
CA ILE A 117 -1.62 2.56 -0.31
C ILE A 117 -1.65 3.55 -1.46
N GLU A 118 -0.53 3.63 -2.19
CA GLU A 118 -0.40 4.44 -3.40
C GLU A 118 0.15 3.54 -4.51
N ASP A 119 -0.64 3.32 -5.56
CA ASP A 119 -0.41 2.33 -6.62
C ASP A 119 -0.04 0.92 -6.07
N LYS A 120 1.25 0.56 -6.12
CA LYS A 120 1.78 -0.75 -5.70
C LYS A 120 2.57 -0.70 -4.41
N ASP A 121 2.67 0.47 -3.79
CA ASP A 121 3.43 0.67 -2.58
C ASP A 121 2.53 0.87 -1.36
N LEU A 122 3.08 0.51 -0.21
CA LEU A 122 2.43 0.60 1.09
C LEU A 122 3.30 1.49 1.97
N PHE A 123 2.75 2.62 2.43
CA PHE A 123 3.47 3.60 3.24
C PHE A 123 2.89 3.68 4.64
N CYS A 124 3.76 3.97 5.61
CA CYS A 124 3.29 4.52 6.89
C CYS A 124 2.92 6.00 6.69
N TYR A 125 2.07 6.52 7.58
CA TYR A 125 1.67 7.93 7.58
C TYR A 125 2.83 8.90 7.36
N ASP A 126 3.90 8.78 8.17
CA ASP A 126 5.04 9.71 8.09
C ASP A 126 5.74 9.70 6.73
N CYS A 127 5.93 8.52 6.12
CA CYS A 127 6.56 8.41 4.81
C CYS A 127 5.67 8.94 3.70
N TYR A 128 4.36 8.72 3.78
CA TYR A 128 3.42 9.27 2.82
C TYR A 128 3.40 10.79 2.89
N MET A 129 3.21 11.36 4.08
CA MET A 129 3.16 12.82 4.30
C MET A 129 4.46 13.51 3.89
N ALA A 130 5.61 12.85 4.04
CA ALA A 130 6.90 13.40 3.61
C ALA A 130 7.05 13.47 2.08
N GLY A 131 6.28 12.69 1.32
CA GLY A 131 6.29 12.67 -0.14
C GLY A 131 5.04 13.27 -0.80
N GLU A 132 4.05 13.70 -0.01
CA GLU A 132 2.84 14.36 -0.49
C GLU A 132 3.11 15.84 -0.76
N CYS A 133 2.65 16.32 -1.92
CA CYS A 133 2.66 17.75 -2.22
C CYS A 133 1.38 18.41 -1.66
N PRO A 134 1.47 19.31 -0.67
CA PRO A 134 0.29 19.96 -0.07
C PRO A 134 -0.41 20.95 -1.01
N CYS A 135 0.18 21.26 -2.18
CA CYS A 135 -0.41 22.14 -3.17
C CYS A 135 -1.33 21.38 -4.14
N CYS A 136 -0.99 20.15 -4.51
CA CYS A 136 -1.77 19.34 -5.45
C CYS A 136 -2.33 18.04 -4.84
N GLU A 137 -2.11 17.82 -3.53
CA GLU A 137 -2.59 16.67 -2.75
C GLU A 137 -2.19 15.32 -3.38
N SER A 138 -1.09 15.32 -4.14
CA SER A 138 -0.58 14.15 -4.85
C SER A 138 0.69 13.66 -4.18
N TYR A 139 0.82 12.34 -4.04
CA TYR A 139 2.06 11.71 -3.61
C TYR A 139 3.07 11.70 -4.77
N ILE A 140 4.17 12.44 -4.60
CA ILE A 140 5.26 12.56 -5.59
C ILE A 140 6.52 11.81 -5.10
N GLY A 141 6.54 11.45 -3.81
CA GLY A 141 7.70 10.88 -3.14
C GLY A 141 8.64 11.96 -2.61
N GLN A 142 9.36 11.63 -1.53
CA GLN A 142 10.15 12.60 -0.76
C GLN A 142 11.21 13.34 -1.60
N GLU A 143 11.81 12.66 -2.58
CA GLU A 143 12.82 13.28 -3.47
C GLU A 143 12.23 14.33 -4.43
N GLY A 144 10.92 14.26 -4.70
CA GLY A 144 10.21 15.20 -5.57
C GLY A 144 9.67 16.44 -4.86
N ILE A 145 9.80 16.50 -3.54
CA ILE A 145 9.36 17.64 -2.72
C ILE A 145 10.53 18.61 -2.50
N VAL A 146 10.32 19.88 -2.86
CA VAL A 146 11.32 20.94 -2.79
C VAL A 146 10.87 22.06 -1.87
N ARG A 147 11.84 22.73 -1.23
CA ARG A 147 11.58 23.90 -0.39
C ARG A 147 11.35 25.13 -1.27
N VAL A 148 10.31 25.89 -0.95
CA VAL A 148 9.96 27.15 -1.65
C VAL A 148 9.82 28.31 -0.67
N ASN A 149 9.70 29.53 -1.22
CA ASN A 149 9.41 30.73 -0.43
C ASN A 149 7.89 30.85 -0.23
N PRO A 150 7.37 30.81 1.03
CA PRO A 150 5.93 30.90 1.31
C PRO A 150 5.27 32.17 0.77
N ASP A 151 5.97 33.30 0.81
CA ASP A 151 5.47 34.59 0.31
C ASP A 151 5.22 34.57 -1.21
N GLU A 152 5.85 33.63 -1.91
CA GLU A 152 5.77 33.47 -3.36
C GLU A 152 4.90 32.29 -3.79
N HIS A 153 4.54 31.40 -2.86
CA HIS A 153 3.91 30.11 -3.15
C HIS A 153 2.75 29.83 -2.18
N TYR A 154 1.90 30.83 -1.97
CA TYR A 154 0.63 30.69 -1.24
C TYR A 154 0.77 30.06 0.16
N ASP A 155 1.75 30.53 0.94
CA ASP A 155 2.07 30.05 2.30
C ASP A 155 2.61 28.61 2.38
N HIS A 156 2.85 27.94 1.24
CA HIS A 156 3.49 26.63 1.23
C HIS A 156 5.00 26.74 1.45
N ILE A 157 5.56 25.84 2.27
CA ILE A 157 7.01 25.75 2.53
C ILE A 157 7.66 24.65 1.68
N TRP A 158 6.92 23.58 1.40
CA TRP A 158 7.36 22.39 0.68
C TRP A 158 6.29 22.00 -0.33
N ILE A 159 6.65 21.92 -1.61
CA ILE A 159 5.74 21.52 -2.71
C ILE A 159 6.51 20.70 -3.74
N CYS A 160 5.82 20.05 -4.67
CA CYS A 160 6.48 19.38 -5.78
C CYS A 160 7.05 20.36 -6.81
N ILE A 161 8.00 19.87 -7.61
CA ILE A 161 8.66 20.65 -8.66
C ILE A 161 7.63 21.24 -9.63
N ASP A 162 6.63 20.47 -10.04
CA ASP A 162 5.61 20.92 -10.99
C ASP A 162 4.77 22.08 -10.44
N CYS A 163 4.34 22.01 -9.17
CA CYS A 163 3.62 23.11 -8.52
C CYS A 163 4.51 24.36 -8.37
N LYS A 164 5.80 24.17 -8.10
CA LYS A 164 6.75 25.28 -8.06
C LYS A 164 6.87 25.96 -9.43
N GLU A 165 7.07 25.19 -10.49
CA GLU A 165 7.17 25.74 -11.85
C GLU A 165 5.88 26.45 -12.27
N TYR A 166 4.71 25.92 -11.89
CA TYR A 166 3.43 26.57 -12.11
C TYR A 166 3.32 27.91 -11.39
N HIS A 167 3.63 27.98 -10.09
CA HIS A 167 3.62 29.24 -9.33
C HIS A 167 4.67 30.25 -9.84
N ASP A 168 5.85 29.78 -10.24
CA ASP A 168 6.88 30.62 -10.86
C ASP A 168 6.37 31.24 -12.17
N GLY A 169 5.70 30.44 -13.01
CA GLY A 169 5.13 30.89 -14.27
C GLY A 169 3.98 31.89 -14.13
N GLU A 170 3.11 31.74 -13.13
CA GLU A 170 2.05 32.73 -12.84
C GLU A 170 2.61 34.10 -12.42
N ARG A 171 3.85 34.14 -11.92
CA ARG A 171 4.51 35.37 -11.48
C ARG A 171 5.26 36.09 -12.59
N GLU A 172 5.57 35.43 -13.70
CA GLU A 172 6.12 36.13 -14.85
C GLU A 172 5.02 37.01 -15.46
N PRO A 173 5.10 38.35 -15.36
CA PRO A 173 4.13 39.18 -16.02
C PRO A 173 4.25 38.96 -17.53
N ASP A 174 3.12 38.93 -18.24
CA ASP A 174 3.03 38.95 -19.72
C ASP A 174 3.91 40.06 -20.32
N MET A 175 5.22 39.80 -20.47
CA MET A 175 6.16 40.75 -21.08
C MET A 175 5.96 40.85 -22.60
N PHE A 176 4.98 40.14 -23.16
CA PHE A 176 4.68 40.11 -24.60
C PHE A 176 3.42 40.88 -25.04
N SER A 177 2.76 41.62 -24.15
CA SER A 177 1.57 42.42 -24.52
C SER A 177 1.86 43.91 -24.77
N GLY A 178 3.11 44.37 -24.63
CA GLY A 178 3.47 45.80 -24.58
C GLY A 178 4.08 46.46 -25.83
N GLU A 179 4.58 45.72 -26.84
CA GLU A 179 5.43 46.32 -27.89
C GLU A 179 4.76 46.61 -29.26
N LEU A 180 3.43 46.71 -29.36
CA LEU A 180 2.75 47.02 -30.64
C LEU A 180 1.93 48.32 -30.66
N ARG A 181 2.13 49.25 -29.73
CA ARG A 181 1.33 50.50 -29.67
C ARG A 181 2.04 51.83 -29.93
N GLU A 182 3.32 51.85 -30.30
CA GLU A 182 4.05 53.11 -30.59
C GLU A 182 4.71 53.18 -31.99
N GLN A 183 4.00 52.79 -33.05
CA GLN A 183 4.42 53.13 -34.43
C GLN A 183 3.29 53.68 -35.31
N ARG A 184 2.35 54.44 -34.72
CA ARG A 184 1.43 55.28 -35.51
C ARG A 184 1.12 56.59 -34.79
N LEU A 185 2.09 57.50 -34.80
CA LEU A 185 1.84 58.95 -34.77
C LEU A 185 2.79 59.61 -35.77
#